data_AF-A0A662MBT4-F1
#
_entry.id   AF-A0A662MBT4-F1
#
_cell.length_a   1.000
_cell.length_b   1.000
_cell.length_c   1.000
_cell.angle_alpha   90.00
_cell.angle_beta   90.00
_cell.angle_gamma   90.00
#
_symmetry.space_group_name_H-M   'P 1'
#
loop_
_entity.id
_entity.type
_entity.pdbx_description
1 polymer ?
#
loop_
_entity_poly.entity_id
_entity_poly.type
_entity_poly.pdbx_seq_one_letter_code
_entity_poly.pdbx_strand_id
1 'polypeptide(L)'
;MRKLIMDELRKRIDELDRRILELIAERFDVVREIAEYKKEHHLPVEDREREEVVREKYMEFSDRIPKEFLEEFWDTMMYYSKKVQEEVISGECD
;
A
#
# COMPACT_ATOMS: atom_id res chain seq x y z
N MET A 1 2.06 -6.03 -37.82
CA MET A 1 0.75 -6.11 -37.12
C MET A 1 0.87 -6.65 -35.69
N ARG A 2 1.37 -7.87 -35.44
CA ARG A 2 1.49 -8.43 -34.06
C ARG A 2 2.35 -7.61 -33.08
N LYS A 3 3.41 -6.95 -33.57
CA LYS A 3 4.28 -6.09 -32.74
C LYS A 3 3.55 -4.84 -32.18
N LEU A 4 2.68 -4.23 -32.99
CA LEU A 4 1.93 -3.02 -32.59
C LEU A 4 0.95 -3.30 -31.44
N ILE A 5 0.26 -4.44 -31.47
CA ILE A 5 -0.67 -4.85 -30.39
C ILE A 5 0.09 -5.05 -29.06
N MET A 6 1.29 -5.65 -29.11
CA MET A 6 2.10 -5.82 -27.90
C MET A 6 2.58 -4.49 -27.33
N ASP A 7 2.98 -3.55 -28.19
CA ASP A 7 3.43 -2.22 -27.76
C ASP A 7 2.26 -1.41 -27.15
N GLU A 8 1.04 -1.53 -27.69
CA GLU A 8 -0.18 -0.92 -27.13
C GLU A 8 -0.55 -1.50 -25.76
N LEU A 9 -0.50 -2.83 -25.61
CA LEU A 9 -0.76 -3.50 -24.33
C LEU A 9 0.26 -3.09 -23.26
N ARG A 10 1.53 -2.95 -23.63
CA ARG A 10 2.60 -2.48 -22.72
C ARG A 10 2.38 -1.04 -22.29
N LYS A 11 2.06 -0.14 -23.22
CA LYS A 11 1.72 1.26 -22.87
C LYS A 11 0.55 1.32 -21.89
N ARG A 12 -0.46 0.47 -22.09
CA ARG A 12 -1.58 0.39 -21.16
C ARG A 12 -1.15 -0.09 -19.76
N ILE A 13 -0.22 -1.03 -19.67
CA ILE A 13 0.39 -1.44 -18.39
C ILE A 13 1.14 -0.26 -17.77
N ASP A 14 1.99 0.44 -18.52
CA ASP A 14 2.75 1.59 -18.02
C ASP A 14 1.83 2.70 -17.46
N GLU A 15 0.68 2.92 -18.10
CA GLU A 15 -0.34 3.86 -17.63
C GLU A 15 -1.05 3.40 -16.36
N LEU A 16 -1.33 2.11 -16.24
CA LEU A 16 -1.92 1.52 -15.03
C LEU A 16 -0.93 1.57 -13.87
N ASP A 17 0.33 1.20 -14.11
CA ASP A 17 1.38 1.21 -13.09
C ASP A 17 1.62 2.61 -12.55
N ARG A 18 1.61 3.64 -13.40
CA ARG A 18 1.68 5.04 -12.95
C ARG A 18 0.56 5.38 -11.98
N ARG A 19 -0.68 5.02 -12.32
CA ARG A 19 -1.85 5.30 -11.47
C ARG A 19 -1.81 4.50 -10.16
N ILE A 20 -1.31 3.26 -10.21
CA ILE A 20 -1.10 2.45 -9.01
C ILE A 20 -0.07 3.13 -8.09
N LEU A 21 1.05 3.60 -8.64
CA LEU A 21 2.09 4.29 -7.88
C LEU A 21 1.61 5.62 -7.30
N GLU A 22 0.82 6.40 -8.04
CA GLU A 22 0.19 7.63 -7.54
C GLU A 22 -0.73 7.34 -6.34
N LEU A 23 -1.58 6.31 -6.42
CA LEU A 23 -2.46 5.90 -5.32
C LEU A 23 -1.69 5.36 -4.11
N ILE A 24 -0.59 4.64 -4.34
CA ILE A 24 0.28 4.16 -3.27
C ILE A 24 0.97 5.36 -2.58
N ALA A 25 1.46 6.34 -3.35
CA ALA A 25 2.07 7.55 -2.80
C ALA A 25 1.07 8.32 -1.92
N GLU A 26 -0.13 8.57 -2.42
CA GLU A 26 -1.22 9.20 -1.65
C GLU A 26 -1.54 8.40 -0.37
N ARG A 27 -1.59 7.07 -0.46
CA ARG A 27 -1.79 6.22 0.72
C ARG A 27 -0.67 6.41 1.76
N PHE A 28 0.59 6.58 1.34
CA PHE A 28 1.71 6.82 2.26
C PHE A 28 1.67 8.22 2.87
N ASP A 29 1.15 9.22 2.17
CA ASP A 29 0.90 10.55 2.75
C ASP A 29 -0.11 10.44 3.90
N VAL A 30 -1.22 9.71 3.69
CA VAL A 30 -2.21 9.43 4.75
C VAL A 30 -1.61 8.61 5.90
N VAL A 31 -0.69 7.67 5.63
CA VAL A 31 0.02 6.93 6.69
C VAL A 31 0.85 7.86 7.57
N ARG A 32 1.49 8.89 6.99
CA ARG A 32 2.24 9.89 7.77
C ARG A 32 1.31 10.75 8.63
N GLU A 33 0.16 11.15 8.10
CA GLU A 33 -0.86 11.86 8.88
C GLU A 33 -1.36 11.00 10.07
N ILE A 34 -1.61 9.72 9.85
CA ILE A 34 -1.95 8.76 10.93
C ILE A 34 -0.82 8.66 11.95
N ALA A 35 0.44 8.63 11.49
CA ALA A 35 1.60 8.55 12.37
C ALA A 35 1.71 9.76 13.29
N GLU A 36 1.56 10.97 12.76
CA GLU A 36 1.56 12.21 13.56
C GLU A 36 0.42 12.22 14.57
N TYR A 37 -0.79 11.84 14.16
CA TYR A 37 -1.92 11.69 15.07
C TYR A 37 -1.61 10.70 16.21
N LYS A 38 -1.08 9.52 15.88
CA LYS A 38 -0.70 8.52 16.90
C LYS A 38 0.38 9.04 17.83
N LYS A 39 1.36 9.79 17.30
CA LYS A 39 2.44 10.41 18.08
C LYS A 39 1.88 11.42 19.10
N GLU A 40 1.04 12.34 18.66
CA GLU A 40 0.41 13.36 19.52
C GLU A 40 -0.44 12.71 20.63
N HIS A 41 -1.13 11.61 20.31
CA HIS A 41 -2.01 10.90 21.22
C HIS A 41 -1.36 9.74 21.97
N HIS A 42 -0.06 9.51 21.82
CA HIS A 42 0.69 8.41 22.45
C HIS A 42 0.09 7.02 22.17
N LEU A 43 -0.42 6.81 20.95
CA LEU A 43 -1.02 5.55 20.50
C LEU A 43 0.02 4.62 19.87
N PRO A 44 -0.14 3.29 19.99
CA PRO A 44 0.78 2.34 19.38
C PRO A 44 0.64 2.30 17.84
N VAL A 45 1.75 1.93 17.17
CA VAL A 45 1.75 1.68 15.72
C VAL A 45 0.92 0.44 15.37
N GLU A 46 1.05 -0.63 16.15
CA GLU A 46 0.30 -1.87 15.96
C GLU A 46 -1.19 -1.69 16.30
N ASP A 47 -2.05 -2.11 15.38
CA ASP A 47 -3.51 -2.15 15.54
C ASP A 47 -4.06 -3.41 14.87
N ARG A 48 -4.03 -4.53 15.60
CA ARG A 48 -4.34 -5.85 15.06
C ARG A 48 -5.77 -5.95 14.52
N GLU A 49 -6.74 -5.38 15.25
CA GLU A 49 -8.14 -5.40 14.84
C GLU A 49 -8.32 -4.63 13.52
N ARG A 50 -7.70 -3.45 13.40
CA ARG A 50 -7.74 -2.68 12.15
C ARG A 50 -7.04 -3.41 11.02
N GLU A 51 -5.87 -3.99 11.28
CA GLU A 51 -5.05 -4.71 10.31
C GLU A 51 -5.79 -5.93 9.72
N GLU A 52 -6.45 -6.73 10.55
CA GLU A 52 -7.25 -7.87 10.12
C GLU A 52 -8.39 -7.44 9.19
N VAL A 53 -9.13 -6.39 9.56
CA VAL A 53 -10.21 -5.83 8.73
C VAL A 53 -9.72 -5.30 7.38
N VAL A 54 -8.51 -4.70 7.30
CA VAL A 54 -7.97 -4.31 5.98
C VAL A 54 -7.52 -5.53 5.19
N ARG A 55 -6.88 -6.52 5.84
CA ARG A 55 -6.45 -7.75 5.16
C ARG A 55 -7.63 -8.43 4.49
N GLU A 56 -8.77 -8.55 5.17
CA GLU A 56 -9.99 -9.11 4.59
C GLU A 56 -10.44 -8.34 3.34
N LYS A 57 -10.42 -7.00 3.37
CA LYS A 57 -10.75 -6.17 2.20
C LYS A 57 -9.81 -6.39 1.02
N TYR A 58 -8.53 -6.70 1.26
CA TYR A 58 -7.62 -7.08 0.17
C TYR A 58 -8.03 -8.43 -0.43
N MET A 59 -8.42 -9.39 0.40
CA MET A 59 -8.82 -10.73 -0.05
C MET A 59 -10.12 -10.74 -0.86
N GLU A 60 -10.97 -9.71 -0.76
CA GLU A 60 -12.16 -9.52 -1.61
C GLU A 60 -11.82 -9.45 -3.12
N PHE A 61 -10.55 -9.16 -3.47
CA PHE A 61 -10.10 -9.09 -4.87
C PHE A 61 -9.60 -10.43 -5.44
N SER A 62 -9.69 -11.52 -4.67
CA SER A 62 -9.15 -12.83 -5.05
C SER A 62 -9.79 -13.47 -6.28
N ASP A 63 -10.98 -13.00 -6.71
CA ASP A 63 -11.61 -13.42 -7.97
C ASP A 63 -10.89 -12.87 -9.22
N ARG A 64 -10.06 -11.85 -9.06
CA ARG A 64 -9.41 -11.13 -10.15
C ARG A 64 -7.89 -11.09 -10.06
N ILE A 65 -7.36 -11.34 -8.87
CA ILE A 65 -5.93 -11.29 -8.55
C ILE A 65 -5.57 -12.56 -7.78
N PRO A 66 -4.46 -13.25 -8.12
CA PRO A 66 -4.03 -14.44 -7.37
C PRO A 66 -3.95 -14.16 -5.88
N LYS A 67 -4.51 -15.07 -5.07
CA LYS A 67 -4.58 -14.89 -3.62
C LYS A 67 -3.20 -14.76 -3.00
N GLU A 68 -2.24 -15.55 -3.47
CA GLU A 68 -0.85 -15.53 -3.01
C GLU A 68 -0.24 -14.14 -3.21
N PHE A 69 -0.50 -13.52 -4.37
CA PHE A 69 -0.05 -12.16 -4.64
C PHE A 69 -0.73 -11.14 -3.70
N LEU A 70 -2.03 -11.27 -3.43
CA LEU A 70 -2.72 -10.36 -2.52
C LEU A 70 -2.18 -10.46 -1.09
N GLU A 71 -1.84 -11.66 -0.64
CA GLU A 71 -1.25 -11.90 0.68
C GLU A 71 0.15 -11.25 0.77
N GLU A 72 1.01 -11.50 -0.21
CA GLU A 72 2.35 -10.88 -0.29
C GLU A 72 2.28 -9.35 -0.41
N PHE A 73 1.37 -8.84 -1.24
CA PHE A 73 1.20 -7.40 -1.45
C PHE A 73 0.69 -6.71 -0.19
N TRP A 74 -0.30 -7.30 0.49
CA TRP A 74 -0.79 -6.78 1.76
C TRP A 74 0.32 -6.75 2.82
N ASP A 75 1.03 -7.86 3.01
CA ASP A 75 2.08 -7.98 4.02
C ASP A 75 3.19 -6.94 3.77
N THR A 76 3.56 -6.76 2.51
CA THR A 76 4.54 -5.73 2.10
C THR A 76 4.02 -4.32 2.40
N MET A 77 2.79 -4.01 1.97
CA MET A 77 2.19 -2.69 2.20
C MET A 77 2.07 -2.36 3.69
N MET A 78 1.67 -3.32 4.52
CA MET A 78 1.54 -3.14 5.95
C MET A 78 2.91 -2.97 6.63
N TYR A 79 3.89 -3.80 6.26
CA TYR A 79 5.26 -3.69 6.77
C TYR A 79 5.82 -2.27 6.57
N TYR A 80 5.78 -1.74 5.34
CA TYR A 80 6.28 -0.39 5.07
C TYR A 80 5.42 0.70 5.71
N SER A 81 4.09 0.49 5.85
CA SER A 81 3.23 1.44 6.56
C SER A 81 3.61 1.58 8.03
N LYS A 82 3.93 0.48 8.71
CA LYS A 82 4.40 0.49 10.10
C LYS A 82 5.77 1.14 10.20
N LYS A 83 6.69 0.78 9.31
CA LYS A 83 8.04 1.37 9.27
C LYS A 83 8.00 2.90 9.16
N VAL A 84 7.21 3.45 8.23
CA VAL A 84 7.03 4.91 8.08
C VAL A 84 6.41 5.54 9.32
N GLN A 85 5.44 4.87 9.97
CA GLN A 85 4.89 5.36 11.23
C GLN A 85 5.95 5.41 12.34
N GLU A 86 6.79 4.38 12.45
CA GLU A 86 7.88 4.31 13.42
C GLU A 86 8.91 5.44 13.20
N GLU A 87 9.32 5.69 11.95
CA GLU A 87 10.21 6.78 11.55
C GLU A 87 9.64 8.16 11.95
N VAL A 88 8.35 8.41 11.67
CA VAL A 88 7.68 9.67 12.06
C VAL A 88 7.58 9.82 13.59
N ILE A 89 7.25 8.75 14.30
CA ILE A 89 7.11 8.76 15.76
C ILE A 89 8.48 8.96 16.44
N SER A 90 9.53 8.30 15.96
CA SER A 90 10.90 8.43 16.50
C SER A 90 11.53 9.80 16.19
N GLY A 91 11.04 10.50 15.15
CA GLY A 91 11.63 11.75 14.67
C GLY A 91 12.86 11.53 13.78
N GLU A 92 13.09 10.31 13.33
CA GLU A 92 14.08 9.95 12.32
C GLU A 92 13.47 10.22 10.94
N CYS A 93 13.40 11.49 10.55
CA CYS A 93 13.21 11.85 9.14
C CYS A 93 14.58 11.86 8.45
N ASP A 94 14.79 10.97 7.48
CA ASP A 94 15.79 11.14 6.42
C ASP A 94 15.43 12.34 5.52
#